data_AF-A0A956PI71-F1
#
_entry.id   AF-A0A956PI71-F1
#
_cell.length_a   1.000
_cell.length_b   1.000
_cell.length_c   1.000
_cell.angle_alpha   90.00
_cell.angle_beta   90.00
_cell.angle_gamma   90.00
#
_symmetry.space_group_name_H-M   'P 1'
#
loop_
_entity.id
_entity.type
_entity.pdbx_description
1 polymer ?
#
loop_
_entity_poly.entity_id
_entity_poly.type
_entity_poly.pdbx_seq_one_letter_code
_entity_poly.pdbx_strand_id
1 'polypeptide(L)'
;MGLFKNNKRPVETFIVVGANSALPTGATTLNNFSTGAVNLADGQIGVFDATGLGANGLNTALTATDTVADSPAIQIIVGNANSANPSAASTTYPLYPEAFHASSVIDGNGLVIVNKQLVEAPTYSIWTIGEPGGTGAIVAADNTNYAVEIVYRGAWVNKLYGPDFNNSYTENFETPDYTTLSTAEPEDHLIQNLTSKINHNSELLNLTNRASNEPVIALAIGPNGASDGTAISSITAGDVVPVISTAYGTKSITIDANLLASIVAAASDAGLNAAAEILTINTTTAGTTTGGVAEAFLLIGTDRKIVFEDRIPEIKTRLQVGLKSGFDYKTVYHTENSKAFEGEGQGRALNLWYKATHGQRRYSLSHEMAPIVEFPSPIDENLTYVQYLIQHIHTAQVGTGNIVNSPKKEIVLIPSTYSTAIASWDALVGPWAASANGVGIVSL
;
A
#
# COMPACT_ATOMS: atom_id res chain seq x y z
N MET A 1 8.01 -29.74 12.45
CA MET A 1 6.79 -28.90 12.43
C MET A 1 6.09 -28.88 13.81
N GLY A 2 6.81 -28.46 14.87
CA GLY A 2 6.29 -28.54 16.25
C GLY A 2 6.93 -27.56 17.25
N LEU A 3 7.55 -26.48 16.80
CA LEU A 3 8.35 -25.57 17.64
C LEU A 3 7.61 -24.32 18.14
N PHE A 4 6.31 -24.18 17.84
CA PHE A 4 5.46 -23.11 18.39
C PHE A 4 4.36 -23.66 19.32
N LYS A 5 4.63 -24.66 20.17
CA LYS A 5 3.73 -24.99 21.29
C LYS A 5 3.97 -24.06 22.49
N ASN A 6 3.97 -22.76 22.23
CA ASN A 6 3.90 -21.73 23.25
C ASN A 6 2.93 -20.67 22.72
N ASN A 7 1.74 -20.55 23.30
CA ASN A 7 0.70 -19.60 22.87
C ASN A 7 1.06 -18.12 23.16
N LYS A 8 2.35 -17.81 23.34
CA LYS A 8 2.84 -16.46 23.61
C LYS A 8 3.05 -15.74 22.29
N ARG A 9 2.42 -14.58 22.14
CA ARG A 9 2.68 -13.66 21.03
C ARG A 9 4.16 -13.23 21.07
N PRO A 10 4.88 -13.19 19.93
CA PRO A 10 6.24 -12.66 19.90
C PRO A 10 6.26 -11.20 20.33
N VAL A 11 7.28 -10.82 21.11
CA VAL A 11 7.58 -9.40 21.32
C VAL A 11 8.21 -8.91 20.03
N GLU A 12 7.57 -7.96 19.36
CA GLU A 12 8.10 -7.39 18.13
C GLU A 12 8.86 -6.10 18.44
N THR A 13 9.84 -5.75 17.63
CA THR A 13 10.65 -4.53 17.79
C THR A 13 10.82 -3.93 16.40
N PHE A 14 10.59 -2.63 16.26
CA PHE A 14 10.75 -1.94 14.99
C PHE A 14 12.06 -1.18 14.96
N ILE A 15 12.82 -1.37 13.89
CA ILE A 15 14.07 -0.70 13.62
C ILE A 15 13.90 0.01 12.27
N VAL A 16 13.89 1.34 12.28
CA VAL A 16 13.66 2.14 11.08
C VAL A 16 14.96 2.84 10.69
N VAL A 17 15.40 2.63 9.46
CA VAL A 17 16.62 3.24 8.93
C VAL A 17 16.31 4.66 8.46
N GLY A 18 17.07 5.64 8.97
CA GLY A 18 16.90 7.06 8.65
C GLY A 18 17.89 7.61 7.63
N ALA A 19 18.92 6.85 7.24
CA ALA A 19 19.95 7.30 6.30
C ALA A 19 20.30 6.25 5.23
N ASN A 20 20.42 6.69 3.98
CA ASN A 20 20.91 5.86 2.87
C ASN A 20 22.45 5.79 2.88
N SER A 21 23.00 5.05 3.84
CA SER A 21 24.44 4.86 4.00
C SER A 21 24.78 3.37 4.02
N ALA A 22 26.02 3.04 3.66
CA ALA A 22 26.50 1.67 3.81
C ALA A 22 26.58 1.30 5.30
N LEU A 23 26.25 0.04 5.62
CA LEU A 23 26.43 -0.50 6.95
C LEU A 23 27.93 -0.47 7.33
N PRO A 24 28.27 -0.16 8.59
CA PRO A 24 29.62 -0.38 9.11
C PRO A 24 30.02 -1.85 9.01
N THR A 25 31.32 -2.10 8.80
CA THR A 25 31.86 -3.46 8.62
C THR A 25 33.10 -3.69 9.48
N GLY A 26 33.28 -4.92 9.98
CA GLY A 26 34.53 -5.46 10.54
C GLY A 26 35.27 -4.51 11.51
N ALA A 27 36.16 -3.68 10.98
CA ALA A 27 37.00 -2.75 11.75
C ALA A 27 36.24 -1.72 12.60
N THR A 28 34.93 -1.53 12.38
CA THR A 28 34.11 -0.67 13.22
C THR A 28 33.68 -1.40 14.49
N THR A 29 34.19 -0.98 15.63
CA THR A 29 33.70 -1.40 16.95
C THR A 29 32.83 -0.33 17.57
N LEU A 30 31.77 -0.70 18.30
CA LEU A 30 30.99 0.28 19.06
C LEU A 30 31.82 0.76 20.25
N ASN A 31 32.07 2.07 20.28
CA ASN A 31 33.08 2.66 21.15
C ASN A 31 32.86 2.37 22.65
N ASN A 32 31.64 2.41 23.20
CA ASN A 32 31.41 2.04 24.61
C ASN A 32 29.91 1.93 25.04
N PHE A 33 29.41 0.71 25.27
CA PHE A 33 28.08 0.48 25.86
C PHE A 33 27.92 1.03 27.29
N SER A 34 29.00 1.15 28.08
CA SER A 34 28.92 1.64 29.47
C SER A 34 28.63 3.13 29.60
N THR A 35 28.87 3.91 28.54
CA THR A 35 28.51 5.34 28.45
C THR A 35 27.28 5.59 27.59
N GLY A 36 26.74 4.53 26.94
CA GLY A 36 25.61 4.62 26.01
C GLY A 36 25.92 5.26 24.65
N ALA A 37 27.12 5.80 24.42
CA ALA A 37 27.49 6.42 23.15
C ALA A 37 27.89 5.37 22.10
N VAL A 38 27.36 5.53 20.88
CA VAL A 38 27.69 4.68 19.72
C VAL A 38 28.21 5.55 18.57
N ASN A 39 29.18 5.04 17.83
CA ASN A 39 29.80 5.69 16.67
C ASN A 39 28.99 5.46 15.38
N LEU A 40 27.67 5.58 15.48
CA LEU A 40 26.75 5.55 14.34
C LEU A 40 26.24 6.97 14.08
N ALA A 41 26.17 7.37 12.81
CA ALA A 41 25.52 8.60 12.42
C ALA A 41 23.99 8.52 12.65
N ASP A 42 23.32 9.67 12.66
CA ASP A 42 21.87 9.74 12.77
C ASP A 42 21.19 8.96 11.64
N GLY A 43 20.33 7.99 12.00
CA GLY A 43 19.63 7.13 11.05
C GLY A 43 20.49 6.02 10.42
N GLN A 44 21.79 5.93 10.71
CA GLN A 44 22.66 4.86 10.20
C GLN A 44 22.42 3.56 10.96
N ILE A 45 22.22 2.47 10.22
CA ILE A 45 22.08 1.12 10.75
C ILE A 45 23.42 0.38 10.75
N GLY A 46 23.62 -0.49 11.74
CA GLY A 46 24.71 -1.45 11.79
C GLY A 46 24.30 -2.75 12.47
N VAL A 47 25.05 -3.82 12.19
CA VAL A 47 24.86 -5.13 12.80
C VAL A 47 26.16 -5.53 13.46
N PHE A 48 26.09 -5.85 14.75
CA PHE A 48 27.26 -6.04 15.60
C PHE A 48 27.20 -7.37 16.33
N ASP A 49 28.36 -7.93 16.63
CA ASP A 49 28.47 -9.10 17.49
C ASP A 49 28.05 -8.76 18.94
N ALA A 50 27.13 -9.55 19.50
CA ALA A 50 26.57 -9.31 20.82
C ALA A 50 27.26 -10.07 21.97
N THR A 51 28.20 -10.97 21.68
CA THR A 51 28.75 -11.93 22.67
C THR A 51 30.27 -11.96 22.77
N GLY A 52 30.98 -11.72 21.67
CA GLY A 52 32.43 -11.89 21.54
C GLY A 52 32.92 -13.33 21.65
N LEU A 53 32.02 -14.32 21.46
CA LEU A 53 32.33 -15.74 21.62
C LEU A 53 32.76 -16.44 20.33
N GLY A 54 32.67 -15.75 19.18
CA GLY A 54 33.13 -16.24 17.89
C GLY A 54 34.50 -15.70 17.49
N ALA A 55 34.75 -15.62 16.18
CA ALA A 55 35.95 -14.99 15.63
C ALA A 55 35.94 -13.46 15.79
N ASN A 56 34.76 -12.85 15.77
CA ASN A 56 34.58 -11.43 16.00
C ASN A 56 34.60 -11.09 17.49
N GLY A 57 35.24 -9.97 17.83
CA GLY A 57 35.21 -9.43 19.19
C GLY A 57 33.83 -8.86 19.53
N LEU A 58 33.51 -8.75 20.82
CA LEU A 58 32.28 -8.12 21.29
C LEU A 58 32.11 -6.71 20.70
N ASN A 59 30.90 -6.38 20.26
CA ASN A 59 30.53 -5.10 19.64
C ASN A 59 31.28 -4.75 18.34
N THR A 60 31.87 -5.75 17.68
CA THR A 60 32.50 -5.59 16.37
C THR A 60 31.44 -5.70 15.28
N ALA A 61 31.48 -4.79 14.30
CA ALA A 61 30.56 -4.85 13.17
C ALA A 61 30.79 -6.12 12.35
N LEU A 62 29.70 -6.72 11.87
CA LEU A 62 29.80 -7.87 10.97
C LEU A 62 30.45 -7.48 9.64
N THR A 63 31.07 -8.45 8.99
CA THR A 63 31.61 -8.38 7.64
C THR A 63 30.77 -9.25 6.72
N ALA A 64 30.74 -8.96 5.42
CA ALA A 64 29.95 -9.69 4.42
C ALA A 64 30.32 -11.18 4.23
N THR A 65 31.31 -11.70 4.95
CA THR A 65 31.67 -13.13 4.94
C THR A 65 31.34 -13.83 6.26
N ASP A 66 30.87 -13.09 7.26
CA ASP A 66 30.71 -13.61 8.60
C ASP A 66 29.53 -14.56 8.69
N THR A 67 29.75 -15.65 9.41
CA THR A 67 28.78 -16.70 9.69
C THR A 67 28.45 -16.75 11.18
N VAL A 68 27.53 -17.62 11.59
CA VAL A 68 27.25 -17.89 13.02
C VAL A 68 28.49 -18.39 13.78
N ALA A 69 29.48 -18.98 13.10
CA ALA A 69 30.74 -19.35 13.75
C ALA A 69 31.58 -18.12 14.11
N ASP A 70 31.55 -17.08 13.26
CA ASP A 70 32.29 -15.84 13.47
C ASP A 70 31.56 -14.93 14.47
N SER A 71 30.23 -14.89 14.37
CA SER A 71 29.35 -14.15 15.27
C SER A 71 28.13 -14.99 15.71
N PRO A 72 28.24 -15.74 16.83
CA PRO A 72 27.18 -16.62 17.31
C PRO A 72 25.88 -15.92 17.63
N ALA A 73 25.94 -14.68 18.11
CA ALA A 73 24.77 -13.86 18.33
C ALA A 73 25.03 -12.42 17.90
N ILE A 74 24.01 -11.80 17.31
CA ILE A 74 24.10 -10.45 16.75
C ILE A 74 23.08 -9.52 17.38
N GLN A 75 23.36 -8.23 17.31
CA GLN A 75 22.42 -7.16 17.64
C GLN A 75 22.40 -6.12 16.52
N ILE A 76 21.21 -5.70 16.14
CA ILE A 76 20.98 -4.67 15.11
C ILE A 76 20.78 -3.35 15.84
N ILE A 77 21.52 -2.32 15.43
CA ILE A 77 21.50 -1.02 16.09
C ILE A 77 21.34 0.07 15.04
N VAL A 78 20.48 1.06 15.33
CA VAL A 78 20.33 2.28 14.54
C VAL A 78 20.73 3.48 15.39
N GLY A 79 21.65 4.27 14.85
CA GLY A 79 22.05 5.55 15.43
C GLY A 79 20.94 6.59 15.34
N ASN A 80 20.97 7.54 16.25
CA ASN A 80 20.14 8.74 16.25
C ASN A 80 21.00 9.99 16.45
N ALA A 81 20.39 11.18 16.40
CA ALA A 81 21.10 12.45 16.58
C ALA A 81 21.94 12.54 17.88
N ASN A 82 21.60 11.76 18.90
CA ASN A 82 22.28 11.74 20.21
C ASN A 82 23.32 10.62 20.34
N SER A 83 23.48 9.75 19.33
CA SER A 83 24.36 8.58 19.38
C SER A 83 25.81 8.91 19.72
N ALA A 84 26.35 9.99 19.16
CA ALA A 84 27.72 10.40 19.41
C ALA A 84 27.93 11.05 20.80
N ASN A 85 26.87 11.66 21.37
CA ASN A 85 26.95 12.30 22.69
C ASN A 85 25.59 12.28 23.42
N PRO A 86 25.24 11.17 24.10
CA PRO A 86 23.96 11.04 24.80
C PRO A 86 23.79 12.05 25.94
N SER A 87 24.89 12.51 26.54
CA SER A 87 24.88 13.43 27.68
C SER A 87 24.44 14.85 27.34
N ALA A 88 24.46 15.22 26.04
CA ALA A 88 24.03 16.53 25.56
C ALA A 88 22.55 16.53 25.09
N ALA A 89 21.87 15.39 25.12
CA ALA A 89 20.52 15.26 24.62
C ALA A 89 19.51 15.92 25.58
N SER A 90 18.74 16.89 25.07
CA SER A 90 17.61 17.47 25.80
C SER A 90 16.29 16.98 25.21
N THR A 91 15.56 16.15 25.94
CA THR A 91 14.17 15.79 25.60
C THR A 91 13.21 16.51 26.52
N THR A 92 12.05 16.89 26.00
CA THR A 92 10.96 17.42 26.83
C THR A 92 10.36 16.28 27.65
N TYR A 93 10.36 16.43 28.98
CA TYR A 93 9.71 15.53 29.91
C TYR A 93 8.26 15.24 29.47
N PRO A 94 7.76 13.99 29.50
CA PRO A 94 8.27 12.79 30.21
C PRO A 94 9.16 11.83 29.39
N LEU A 95 9.65 12.25 28.21
CA LEU A 95 10.48 11.39 27.36
C LEU A 95 11.94 11.41 27.83
N TYR A 96 12.58 10.23 27.88
CA TYR A 96 14.01 10.11 28.15
C TYR A 96 14.79 10.07 26.82
N PRO A 97 15.96 10.74 26.73
CA PRO A 97 16.78 10.69 25.53
C PRO A 97 17.40 9.30 25.41
N GLU A 98 17.03 8.56 24.36
CA GLU A 98 17.73 7.34 23.99
C GLU A 98 18.94 7.69 23.11
N ALA A 99 20.05 7.00 23.33
CA ALA A 99 21.27 7.20 22.54
C ALA A 99 21.23 6.49 21.19
N PHE A 100 20.50 5.38 21.09
CA PHE A 100 20.34 4.59 19.88
C PHE A 100 19.16 3.64 20.06
N HIS A 101 18.69 3.06 18.96
CA HIS A 101 17.67 2.03 18.98
C HIS A 101 18.31 0.67 18.69
N ALA A 102 17.96 -0.37 19.44
CA ALA A 102 18.55 -1.68 19.28
C ALA A 102 17.51 -2.80 19.25
N SER A 103 17.82 -3.86 18.50
CA SER A 103 17.09 -5.12 18.55
C SER A 103 17.29 -5.86 19.86
N SER A 104 16.47 -6.88 20.11
CA SER A 104 16.87 -7.97 21.01
C SER A 104 18.13 -8.67 20.45
N VAL A 105 18.91 -9.31 21.31
CA VAL A 105 20.02 -10.16 20.85
C VAL A 105 19.45 -11.38 20.11
N ILE A 106 19.95 -11.61 18.90
CA ILE A 106 19.54 -12.68 18.00
C ILE A 106 20.60 -13.77 18.06
N ASP A 107 20.27 -14.90 18.67
CA ASP A 107 21.15 -16.08 18.72
C ASP A 107 21.01 -16.89 17.44
N GLY A 108 22.10 -16.96 16.66
CA GLY A 108 22.19 -17.68 15.40
C GLY A 108 22.24 -19.20 15.55
N ASN A 109 22.57 -19.72 16.74
CA ASN A 109 22.51 -21.16 17.03
C ASN A 109 21.08 -21.65 17.34
N GLY A 110 20.18 -20.70 17.59
CA GLY A 110 18.76 -20.96 17.79
C GLY A 110 17.99 -21.03 16.48
N LEU A 111 16.65 -21.12 16.58
CA LEU A 111 15.79 -20.96 15.43
C LEU A 111 15.79 -19.49 14.99
N VAL A 112 16.28 -19.23 13.77
CA VAL A 112 16.22 -17.92 13.12
C VAL A 112 15.53 -18.06 11.76
N ILE A 113 14.58 -17.17 11.47
CA ILE A 113 13.94 -17.08 10.15
C ILE A 113 14.02 -15.63 9.71
N VAL A 114 14.57 -15.38 8.51
CA VAL A 114 14.72 -14.04 7.95
C VAL A 114 13.97 -13.96 6.64
N ASN A 115 12.91 -13.15 6.61
CA ASN A 115 12.12 -12.90 5.41
C ASN A 115 12.29 -11.46 4.96
N LYS A 116 12.42 -11.26 3.66
CA LYS A 116 12.44 -9.96 2.99
C LYS A 116 11.14 -9.80 2.21
N GLN A 117 10.46 -8.68 2.43
CA GLN A 117 9.27 -8.30 1.69
C GLN A 117 9.57 -7.02 0.92
N LEU A 118 9.47 -7.10 -0.40
CA LEU A 118 9.68 -5.96 -1.28
C LEU A 118 8.46 -5.04 -1.27
N VAL A 119 8.64 -3.83 -1.78
CA VAL A 119 7.51 -2.90 -1.98
C VAL A 119 6.75 -3.33 -3.22
N GLU A 120 5.44 -3.47 -3.07
CA GLU A 120 4.52 -3.64 -4.18
C GLU A 120 3.57 -2.44 -4.23
N ALA A 121 3.37 -1.90 -5.44
CA ALA A 121 2.55 -0.71 -5.63
C ALA A 121 1.06 -1.04 -5.42
N PRO A 122 0.28 -0.12 -4.82
CA PRO A 122 -1.15 -0.30 -4.70
C PRO A 122 -1.84 -0.24 -6.07
N THR A 123 -2.98 -0.92 -6.20
CA THR A 123 -3.79 -0.92 -7.42
C THR A 123 -5.25 -0.58 -7.11
N TYR A 124 -5.93 0.03 -8.08
CA TYR A 124 -7.34 0.40 -7.99
C TYR A 124 -8.22 -0.70 -8.58
N SER A 125 -9.43 -0.86 -8.05
CA SER A 125 -10.42 -1.75 -8.66
C SER A 125 -11.01 -1.07 -9.88
N ILE A 126 -10.83 -1.69 -11.05
CA ILE A 126 -11.33 -1.16 -12.33
C ILE A 126 -12.12 -2.26 -13.03
N TRP A 127 -13.36 -1.92 -13.38
CA TRP A 127 -14.23 -2.73 -14.22
C TRP A 127 -14.39 -2.06 -15.57
N THR A 128 -14.20 -2.82 -16.64
CA THR A 128 -14.51 -2.34 -18.00
C THR A 128 -15.85 -2.92 -18.42
N ILE A 129 -16.71 -2.07 -18.99
CA ILE A 129 -18.00 -2.47 -19.55
C ILE A 129 -18.06 -2.02 -21.01
N GLY A 130 -18.39 -2.97 -21.89
CA GLY A 130 -18.31 -2.80 -23.33
C GLY A 130 -16.94 -3.21 -23.88
N GLU A 131 -16.94 -3.56 -25.17
CA GLU A 131 -15.74 -3.89 -25.94
C GLU A 131 -15.82 -3.16 -27.30
N PRO A 132 -14.91 -2.20 -27.58
CA PRO A 132 -14.85 -1.48 -28.86
C PRO A 132 -14.87 -2.39 -30.08
N GLY A 133 -15.96 -2.37 -30.85
CA GLY A 133 -16.11 -3.12 -32.10
C GLY A 133 -16.06 -4.66 -31.96
N GLY A 134 -16.14 -5.19 -30.74
CA GLY A 134 -16.05 -6.61 -30.43
C GLY A 134 -17.41 -7.31 -30.26
N THR A 135 -17.38 -8.60 -29.97
CA THR A 135 -18.60 -9.36 -29.66
C THR A 135 -19.25 -8.95 -28.34
N GLY A 136 -18.49 -8.26 -27.47
CA GLY A 136 -18.98 -7.72 -26.21
C GLY A 136 -19.36 -6.25 -26.20
N ALA A 137 -19.56 -5.64 -27.37
CA ALA A 137 -20.00 -4.24 -27.53
C ALA A 137 -21.36 -3.95 -26.88
N ILE A 138 -21.60 -2.69 -26.53
CA ILE A 138 -22.86 -2.26 -25.93
C ILE A 138 -23.86 -1.95 -27.05
N VAL A 139 -24.95 -2.70 -27.12
CA VAL A 139 -26.01 -2.43 -28.12
C VAL A 139 -27.13 -1.63 -27.49
N ALA A 140 -27.28 -0.37 -27.90
CA ALA A 140 -28.36 0.51 -27.48
C ALA A 140 -29.66 0.20 -28.25
N ALA A 141 -30.74 -0.04 -27.50
CA ALA A 141 -32.09 -0.27 -28.02
C ALA A 141 -33.01 0.90 -27.64
N ASP A 142 -34.07 1.10 -28.41
CA ASP A 142 -35.07 2.14 -28.16
C ASP A 142 -35.88 1.87 -26.90
N ASN A 143 -36.29 2.93 -26.20
CA ASN A 143 -37.22 2.89 -25.05
C ASN A 143 -36.87 1.80 -24.03
N THR A 144 -35.57 1.61 -23.77
CA THR A 144 -35.05 0.53 -22.95
C THR A 144 -34.32 1.10 -21.75
N ASN A 145 -34.63 0.57 -20.56
CA ASN A 145 -33.97 0.98 -19.33
C ASN A 145 -32.70 0.16 -19.09
N TYR A 146 -31.55 0.82 -19.15
CA TYR A 146 -30.23 0.25 -18.86
C TYR A 146 -29.86 0.56 -17.42
N ALA A 147 -29.47 -0.47 -16.65
CA ALA A 147 -29.11 -0.31 -15.24
C ALA A 147 -27.86 -1.08 -14.86
N VAL A 148 -27.00 -0.42 -14.08
CA VAL A 148 -25.76 -0.99 -13.54
C VAL A 148 -25.82 -0.91 -12.01
N GLU A 149 -25.67 -2.05 -11.36
CA GLU A 149 -25.49 -2.13 -9.91
C GLU A 149 -23.99 -2.19 -9.60
N ILE A 150 -23.55 -1.31 -8.71
CA ILE A 150 -22.19 -1.20 -8.20
C ILE A 150 -22.23 -1.54 -6.72
N VAL A 151 -21.54 -2.61 -6.34
CA VAL A 151 -21.42 -3.05 -4.95
C VAL A 151 -20.03 -2.72 -4.45
N TYR A 152 -19.95 -2.10 -3.28
CA TYR A 152 -18.68 -1.77 -2.65
C TYR A 152 -18.26 -2.85 -1.67
N ARG A 153 -17.00 -3.29 -1.78
CA ARG A 153 -16.37 -4.20 -0.82
C ARG A 153 -15.09 -3.56 -0.29
N GLY A 154 -14.89 -3.66 1.02
CA GLY A 154 -13.70 -3.14 1.68
C GLY A 154 -13.76 -3.39 3.18
N ALA A 155 -12.62 -3.30 3.86
CA ALA A 155 -12.55 -3.55 5.30
C ALA A 155 -13.45 -2.60 6.11
N TRP A 156 -13.58 -1.35 5.67
CA TRP A 156 -14.46 -0.37 6.31
C TRP A 156 -15.94 -0.64 6.07
N VAL A 157 -16.34 -0.95 4.83
CA VAL A 157 -17.73 -1.31 4.48
C VAL A 157 -18.18 -2.53 5.31
N ASN A 158 -17.34 -3.55 5.40
CA ASN A 158 -17.63 -4.75 6.21
C ASN A 158 -17.75 -4.44 7.71
N LYS A 159 -17.00 -3.46 8.22
CA LYS A 159 -17.09 -3.04 9.63
C LYS A 159 -18.36 -2.26 9.94
N LEU A 160 -18.86 -1.48 8.99
CA LEU A 160 -20.08 -0.67 9.17
C LEU A 160 -21.37 -1.44 8.94
N TYR A 161 -21.42 -2.22 7.86
CA TYR A 161 -22.64 -2.90 7.42
C TYR A 161 -22.66 -4.39 7.79
N GLY A 162 -21.53 -4.92 8.27
CA GLY A 162 -21.36 -6.35 8.54
C GLY A 162 -21.00 -7.13 7.28
N PRO A 163 -20.64 -8.42 7.42
CA PRO A 163 -20.27 -9.26 6.28
C PRO A 163 -21.47 -9.71 5.42
N ASP A 164 -22.69 -9.62 5.96
CA ASP A 164 -23.92 -10.12 5.34
C ASP A 164 -24.69 -9.05 4.56
N PHE A 165 -24.32 -7.78 4.70
CA PHE A 165 -24.93 -6.67 3.98
C PHE A 165 -23.91 -6.01 3.05
N ASN A 166 -24.29 -5.92 1.78
CA ASN A 166 -23.51 -5.22 0.77
C ASN A 166 -24.05 -3.80 0.64
N ASN A 167 -23.19 -2.80 0.77
CA ASN A 167 -23.55 -1.45 0.34
C ASN A 167 -23.55 -1.43 -1.19
N SER A 168 -24.72 -1.19 -1.80
CA SER A 168 -24.87 -1.14 -3.25
C SER A 168 -25.49 0.16 -3.70
N TYR A 169 -25.07 0.58 -4.89
CA TYR A 169 -25.51 1.78 -5.57
C TYR A 169 -25.90 1.38 -6.98
N THR A 170 -27.12 1.71 -7.40
CA THR A 170 -27.63 1.37 -8.73
C THR A 170 -28.02 2.65 -9.44
N GLU A 171 -27.47 2.84 -10.64
CA GLU A 171 -27.91 3.90 -11.54
C GLU A 171 -28.52 3.30 -12.79
N ASN A 172 -29.43 4.08 -13.36
CA ASN A 172 -30.14 3.69 -14.56
C ASN A 172 -30.29 4.84 -15.55
N PHE A 173 -30.45 4.48 -16.82
CA PHE A 173 -30.78 5.39 -17.90
C PHE A 173 -31.78 4.73 -18.84
N GLU A 174 -32.90 5.41 -19.03
CA GLU A 174 -33.90 5.02 -20.01
C GLU A 174 -33.56 5.70 -21.33
N THR A 175 -33.27 4.90 -22.35
CA THR A 175 -32.98 5.41 -23.69
C THR A 175 -34.24 5.98 -24.31
N PRO A 176 -34.15 7.10 -25.05
CA PRO A 176 -35.27 7.56 -25.85
C PRO A 176 -35.48 6.63 -27.05
N ASP A 177 -36.51 6.92 -27.84
CA ASP A 177 -36.66 6.33 -29.17
C ASP A 177 -35.64 6.94 -30.14
N TYR A 178 -34.53 6.24 -30.35
CA TYR A 178 -33.46 6.69 -31.23
C TYR A 178 -33.87 6.67 -32.70
N THR A 179 -34.75 5.73 -33.08
CA THR A 179 -35.26 5.66 -34.47
C THR A 179 -36.08 6.89 -34.80
N THR A 180 -36.96 7.33 -33.90
CA THR A 180 -37.75 8.55 -34.08
C THR A 180 -36.89 9.81 -34.01
N LEU A 181 -35.90 9.86 -33.12
CA LEU A 181 -35.00 11.02 -32.98
C LEU A 181 -33.90 11.09 -34.04
N SER A 182 -33.68 10.02 -34.80
CA SER A 182 -32.58 9.90 -35.79
C SER A 182 -31.21 10.19 -35.17
N THR A 183 -30.97 9.67 -33.96
CA THR A 183 -29.67 9.80 -33.27
C THR A 183 -28.58 9.09 -34.06
N ALA A 184 -27.45 9.77 -34.30
CA ALA A 184 -26.37 9.24 -35.14
C ALA A 184 -25.67 8.06 -34.47
N GLU A 185 -25.34 8.19 -33.18
CA GLU A 185 -24.62 7.18 -32.39
C GLU A 185 -25.38 6.81 -31.10
N PRO A 186 -26.40 5.94 -31.18
CA PRO A 186 -27.22 5.54 -30.02
C PRO A 186 -26.42 4.98 -28.83
N GLU A 187 -25.32 4.26 -29.11
CA GLU A 187 -24.41 3.68 -28.10
C GLU A 187 -23.70 4.77 -27.30
N ASP A 188 -23.11 5.75 -27.99
CA ASP A 188 -22.47 6.90 -27.37
C ASP A 188 -23.46 7.67 -26.48
N HIS A 189 -24.69 7.89 -26.97
CA HIS A 189 -25.72 8.57 -26.18
C HIS A 189 -26.03 7.83 -24.88
N LEU A 190 -26.15 6.50 -24.93
CA LEU A 190 -26.38 5.67 -23.75
C LEU A 190 -25.19 5.77 -22.77
N ILE A 191 -23.96 5.56 -23.26
CA ILE A 191 -22.76 5.51 -22.42
C ILE A 191 -22.51 6.86 -21.74
N GLN A 192 -22.54 7.96 -22.49
CA GLN A 192 -22.29 9.30 -21.92
C GLN A 192 -23.36 9.69 -20.89
N ASN A 193 -24.63 9.40 -21.13
CA ASN A 193 -25.68 9.73 -20.17
C ASN A 193 -25.62 8.85 -18.91
N LEU A 194 -25.36 7.55 -19.05
CA LEU A 194 -25.25 6.65 -17.91
C LEU A 194 -24.02 6.97 -17.05
N THR A 195 -22.85 7.15 -17.66
CA THR A 195 -21.61 7.52 -16.96
C THR A 195 -21.71 8.90 -16.32
N SER A 196 -22.40 9.86 -16.95
CA SER A 196 -22.73 11.16 -16.35
C SER A 196 -23.53 11.01 -15.06
N LYS A 197 -24.57 10.17 -15.04
CA LYS A 197 -25.37 9.92 -13.82
C LYS A 197 -24.55 9.28 -12.70
N ILE A 198 -23.67 8.33 -13.02
CA ILE A 198 -22.75 7.72 -12.05
C ILE A 198 -21.84 8.79 -11.45
N ASN A 199 -21.21 9.60 -12.30
CA ASN A 199 -20.30 10.67 -11.89
C ASN A 199 -20.96 11.79 -11.10
N HIS A 200 -22.25 12.04 -11.31
CA HIS A 200 -23.03 12.99 -10.52
C HIS A 200 -23.14 12.62 -9.03
N ASN A 201 -22.95 11.36 -8.66
CA ASN A 201 -22.92 10.93 -7.26
C ASN A 201 -21.50 10.63 -6.75
N SER A 202 -20.48 10.74 -7.61
CA SER A 202 -19.08 10.51 -7.24
C SER A 202 -18.59 11.52 -6.21
N GLU A 203 -17.93 11.02 -5.16
CA GLU A 203 -17.30 11.88 -4.14
C GLU A 203 -16.14 12.72 -4.69
N LEU A 204 -15.44 12.25 -5.74
CA LEU A 204 -14.28 12.93 -6.31
C LEU A 204 -14.64 14.18 -7.12
N LEU A 205 -15.81 14.17 -7.77
CA LEU A 205 -16.22 15.24 -8.70
C LEU A 205 -17.07 16.31 -8.02
N ASN A 206 -17.68 16.00 -6.88
CA ASN A 206 -18.50 16.89 -6.04
C ASN A 206 -19.37 17.87 -6.85
N LEU A 207 -20.41 17.30 -7.48
CA LEU A 207 -21.32 18.03 -8.37
C LEU A 207 -22.51 18.56 -7.57
N THR A 208 -22.89 19.83 -7.81
CA THR A 208 -23.68 20.68 -6.90
C THR A 208 -25.13 20.28 -6.60
N ASN A 209 -25.64 19.14 -7.07
CA ASN A 209 -27.08 18.79 -7.01
C ASN A 209 -27.40 17.37 -6.50
N ARG A 210 -26.40 16.60 -6.04
CA ARG A 210 -26.62 15.29 -5.40
C ARG A 210 -25.67 15.14 -4.21
N ALA A 211 -25.97 14.17 -3.34
CA ALA A 211 -25.21 13.96 -2.10
C ALA A 211 -23.71 13.68 -2.30
N SER A 212 -23.25 13.37 -3.54
CA SER A 212 -21.84 13.28 -3.94
C SER A 212 -20.95 12.52 -2.95
N ASN A 213 -21.37 11.31 -2.58
CA ASN A 213 -20.75 10.51 -1.52
C ASN A 213 -20.38 9.09 -1.95
N GLU A 214 -20.52 8.76 -3.24
CA GLU A 214 -20.23 7.42 -3.73
C GLU A 214 -18.74 7.29 -4.10
N PRO A 215 -18.03 6.25 -3.60
CA PRO A 215 -16.61 6.05 -3.83
C PRO A 215 -16.34 5.37 -5.19
N VAL A 216 -16.88 5.96 -6.26
CA VAL A 216 -16.76 5.47 -7.62
C VAL A 216 -16.65 6.63 -8.60
N ILE A 217 -15.92 6.41 -9.68
CA ILE A 217 -15.89 7.29 -10.84
C ILE A 217 -16.02 6.47 -12.12
N ALA A 218 -16.70 7.02 -13.12
CA ALA A 218 -16.87 6.45 -14.43
C ALA A 218 -16.09 7.26 -15.49
N LEU A 219 -15.34 6.59 -16.35
CA LEU A 219 -14.65 7.20 -17.48
C LEU A 219 -15.23 6.65 -18.78
N ALA A 220 -15.65 7.52 -19.70
CA ALA A 220 -16.06 7.10 -21.04
C ALA A 220 -14.81 6.86 -21.90
N ILE A 221 -14.80 5.75 -22.64
CA ILE A 221 -13.69 5.34 -23.50
C ILE A 221 -14.16 5.34 -24.95
N GLY A 222 -13.37 6.01 -25.80
CA GLY A 222 -13.55 6.02 -27.24
C GLY A 222 -12.35 5.45 -27.99
N PRO A 223 -12.49 5.27 -29.31
CA PRO A 223 -11.40 4.89 -30.17
C PRO A 223 -10.38 6.03 -30.32
N ASN A 224 -9.22 5.72 -30.89
CA ASN A 224 -8.16 6.69 -31.17
C ASN A 224 -8.62 7.81 -32.12
N GLY A 225 -8.23 9.05 -31.84
CA GLY A 225 -8.44 10.21 -32.71
C GLY A 225 -9.75 10.96 -32.47
N ALA A 226 -10.36 10.83 -31.30
CA ALA A 226 -11.48 11.67 -30.93
C ALA A 226 -11.01 13.10 -30.68
N SER A 227 -11.78 14.09 -31.16
CA SER A 227 -11.37 15.49 -31.10
C SER A 227 -11.27 16.05 -29.67
N ASP A 228 -12.01 15.45 -28.71
CA ASP A 228 -12.06 15.87 -27.31
C ASP A 228 -11.56 14.77 -26.33
N GLY A 229 -10.83 13.77 -26.86
CA GLY A 229 -10.29 12.64 -26.10
C GLY A 229 -8.87 12.88 -25.58
N THR A 230 -8.53 12.27 -24.44
CA THR A 230 -7.16 12.19 -23.92
C THR A 230 -6.64 10.77 -24.06
N ALA A 231 -5.64 10.55 -24.90
CA ALA A 231 -5.06 9.22 -25.12
C ALA A 231 -4.47 8.63 -23.84
N ILE A 232 -4.86 7.41 -23.49
CA ILE A 232 -4.42 6.73 -22.26
C ILE A 232 -2.88 6.62 -22.21
N SER A 233 -2.25 6.39 -23.36
CA SER A 233 -0.80 6.27 -23.50
C SER A 233 -0.03 7.60 -23.34
N SER A 234 -0.73 8.74 -23.38
CA SER A 234 -0.12 10.07 -23.22
C SER A 234 -0.18 10.60 -21.79
N ILE A 235 -0.98 9.98 -20.91
CA ILE A 235 -1.19 10.43 -19.54
C ILE A 235 0.04 10.08 -18.70
N THR A 236 0.48 11.04 -17.90
CA THR A 236 1.54 10.92 -16.91
C THR A 236 1.02 11.19 -15.50
N ALA A 237 1.73 10.70 -14.48
CA ALA A 237 1.35 10.93 -13.09
C ALA A 237 1.38 12.42 -12.75
N GLY A 238 0.27 12.94 -12.21
CA GLY A 238 0.06 14.36 -11.92
C GLY A 238 -0.78 15.09 -12.97
N ASP A 239 -1.07 14.47 -14.11
CA ASP A 239 -1.91 15.08 -15.14
C ASP A 239 -3.36 15.21 -14.68
N VAL A 240 -4.00 16.29 -15.14
CA VAL A 240 -5.40 16.59 -14.88
C VAL A 240 -6.23 16.15 -16.09
N VAL A 241 -6.97 15.06 -15.94
CA VAL A 241 -7.80 14.49 -17.00
C VAL A 241 -9.25 14.98 -16.84
N PRO A 242 -9.83 15.63 -17.87
CA PRO A 242 -11.24 16.02 -17.85
C PRO A 242 -12.13 14.78 -17.90
N VAL A 243 -13.16 14.75 -17.05
CA VAL A 243 -14.08 13.60 -16.92
C VAL A 243 -15.46 13.96 -17.41
N ILE A 244 -16.00 15.11 -17.00
CA ILE A 244 -17.36 15.52 -17.35
C ILE A 244 -17.45 17.03 -17.58
N SER A 245 -18.09 17.42 -18.67
CA SER A 245 -18.48 18.80 -18.96
C SER A 245 -19.89 19.05 -18.42
N THR A 246 -20.02 20.11 -17.63
CA THR A 246 -21.32 20.54 -17.08
C THR A 246 -21.62 21.98 -17.52
N ALA A 247 -22.87 22.42 -17.34
CA ALA A 247 -23.25 23.82 -17.58
C ALA A 247 -22.46 24.84 -16.74
N TYR A 248 -21.77 24.38 -15.68
CA TYR A 248 -20.96 25.21 -14.78
C TYR A 248 -19.44 25.04 -15.01
N GLY A 249 -19.06 24.35 -16.09
CA GLY A 249 -17.68 24.08 -16.46
C GLY A 249 -17.31 22.59 -16.40
N THR A 250 -16.09 22.29 -16.85
CA THR A 250 -15.54 20.93 -16.87
C THR A 250 -15.01 20.54 -15.49
N LYS A 251 -15.37 19.33 -15.05
CA LYS A 251 -14.77 18.69 -13.88
C LYS A 251 -13.75 17.66 -14.33
N SER A 252 -12.64 17.63 -13.61
CA SER A 252 -11.46 16.85 -13.93
C SER A 252 -10.94 16.15 -12.68
N ILE A 253 -10.16 15.10 -12.90
CA ILE A 253 -9.45 14.38 -11.84
C ILE A 253 -7.95 14.50 -12.06
N THR A 254 -7.18 14.52 -10.98
CA THR A 254 -5.73 14.37 -11.06
C THR A 254 -5.40 12.90 -10.99
N ILE A 255 -4.67 12.38 -11.98
CA ILE A 255 -4.29 10.97 -12.03
C ILE A 255 -2.97 10.79 -11.30
N ASP A 256 -2.94 10.00 -10.22
CA ASP A 256 -1.69 9.60 -9.58
C ASP A 256 -1.02 8.42 -10.31
N ALA A 257 0.22 8.10 -9.95
CA ALA A 257 1.00 7.05 -10.60
C ALA A 257 0.37 5.66 -10.47
N ASN A 258 -0.29 5.35 -9.34
CA ASN A 258 -0.89 4.05 -9.08
C ASN A 258 -2.22 3.89 -9.83
N LEU A 259 -3.00 4.96 -9.91
CA LEU A 259 -4.22 5.01 -10.71
C LEU A 259 -3.91 4.89 -12.19
N LEU A 260 -2.88 5.59 -12.69
CA LEU A 260 -2.43 5.46 -14.08
C LEU A 260 -2.02 4.02 -14.40
N ALA A 261 -1.18 3.41 -13.57
CA ALA A 261 -0.74 2.03 -13.75
C ALA A 261 -1.95 1.06 -13.77
N SER A 262 -2.94 1.29 -12.89
CA SER A 262 -4.16 0.48 -12.84
C SER A 262 -5.02 0.65 -14.11
N ILE A 263 -5.17 1.88 -14.62
CA ILE A 263 -5.92 2.16 -15.85
C ILE A 263 -5.23 1.52 -17.05
N VAL A 264 -3.90 1.66 -17.17
CA VAL A 264 -3.13 1.05 -18.28
C VAL A 264 -3.22 -0.48 -18.24
N ALA A 265 -3.08 -1.08 -17.05
CA ALA A 265 -3.23 -2.52 -16.88
C ALA A 265 -4.65 -2.99 -17.24
N ALA A 266 -5.67 -2.27 -16.75
CA ALA A 266 -7.06 -2.60 -17.02
C ALA A 266 -7.42 -2.47 -18.50
N ALA A 267 -6.97 -1.41 -19.16
CA ALA A 267 -7.18 -1.19 -20.59
C ALA A 267 -6.52 -2.28 -21.43
N SER A 268 -5.29 -2.68 -21.06
CA SER A 268 -4.58 -3.77 -21.73
C SER A 268 -5.26 -5.13 -21.53
N ASP A 269 -5.74 -5.44 -20.33
CA ASP A 269 -6.41 -6.71 -20.02
C ASP A 269 -7.80 -6.81 -20.67
N ALA A 270 -8.50 -5.68 -20.78
CA ALA A 270 -9.76 -5.58 -21.53
C ALA A 270 -9.58 -5.62 -23.06
N GLY A 271 -8.34 -5.65 -23.56
CA GLY A 271 -8.06 -5.65 -25.00
C GLY A 271 -8.36 -4.32 -25.69
N LEU A 272 -8.46 -3.21 -24.95
CA LEU A 272 -8.65 -1.89 -25.53
C LEU A 272 -7.44 -1.52 -26.41
N ASN A 273 -7.68 -0.78 -27.48
CA ASN A 273 -6.61 -0.28 -28.32
C ASN A 273 -5.61 0.55 -27.47
N ALA A 274 -4.30 0.36 -27.67
CA ALA A 274 -3.27 1.14 -26.97
C ALA A 274 -3.37 2.66 -27.21
N ALA A 275 -4.08 3.05 -28.28
CA ALA A 275 -4.41 4.43 -28.59
C ALA A 275 -5.85 4.81 -28.21
N ALA A 276 -6.54 4.01 -27.39
CA ALA A 276 -7.85 4.38 -26.85
C ALA A 276 -7.74 5.66 -26.00
N GLU A 277 -8.83 6.42 -25.99
CA GLU A 277 -8.87 7.75 -25.40
C GLU A 277 -9.95 7.83 -24.33
N ILE A 278 -9.64 8.52 -23.23
CA ILE A 278 -10.63 8.91 -22.24
C ILE A 278 -11.36 10.13 -22.80
N LEU A 279 -12.65 9.98 -23.07
CA LEU A 279 -13.49 11.05 -23.58
C LEU A 279 -14.04 11.90 -22.44
N THR A 280 -14.11 13.21 -22.65
CA THR A 280 -14.83 14.10 -21.73
C THR A 280 -16.33 13.91 -21.92
N ILE A 281 -17.02 13.41 -20.89
CA ILE A 281 -18.48 13.17 -20.95
C ILE A 281 -19.23 14.49 -21.14
N ASN A 282 -20.05 14.60 -22.18
CA ASN A 282 -20.86 15.78 -22.45
C ASN A 282 -22.26 15.39 -22.95
N THR A 283 -23.25 15.50 -22.06
CA THR A 283 -24.64 15.13 -22.38
C THR A 283 -25.32 16.00 -23.43
N THR A 284 -24.74 17.16 -23.79
CA THR A 284 -25.30 18.04 -24.84
C THR A 284 -24.91 17.63 -26.25
N THR A 285 -23.79 16.91 -26.40
CA THR A 285 -23.29 16.40 -27.69
C THR A 285 -23.35 14.88 -27.77
N ALA A 286 -23.84 14.22 -26.72
CA ALA A 286 -24.04 12.78 -26.66
C ALA A 286 -24.94 12.30 -27.81
N GLY A 287 -24.57 11.19 -28.44
CA GLY A 287 -25.25 10.61 -29.59
C GLY A 287 -24.93 11.24 -30.93
N THR A 288 -23.96 12.17 -30.96
CA THR A 288 -23.43 12.76 -32.19
C THR A 288 -22.04 12.21 -32.47
N THR A 289 -21.55 12.39 -33.69
CA THR A 289 -20.15 12.08 -34.05
C THR A 289 -19.17 13.18 -33.64
N THR A 290 -19.65 14.26 -32.99
CA THR A 290 -18.85 15.42 -32.60
C THR A 290 -18.28 15.21 -31.19
N GLY A 291 -16.95 15.29 -31.07
CA GLY A 291 -16.24 15.11 -29.79
C GLY A 291 -15.75 13.68 -29.52
N GLY A 292 -16.05 12.73 -30.42
CA GLY A 292 -15.72 11.31 -30.26
C GLY A 292 -16.95 10.47 -29.94
N VAL A 293 -16.84 9.17 -30.21
CA VAL A 293 -17.90 8.18 -29.96
C VAL A 293 -17.43 7.29 -28.82
N ALA A 294 -18.17 7.28 -27.71
CA ALA A 294 -17.92 6.35 -26.62
C ALA A 294 -18.42 4.95 -27.01
N GLU A 295 -17.56 3.95 -26.83
CA GLU A 295 -17.83 2.54 -27.16
C GLU A 295 -17.71 1.63 -25.91
N ALA A 296 -17.05 2.12 -24.87
CA ALA A 296 -16.93 1.44 -23.59
C ALA A 296 -16.86 2.45 -22.45
N PHE A 297 -16.96 1.98 -21.22
CA PHE A 297 -16.66 2.80 -20.06
C PHE A 297 -15.98 2.00 -18.95
N LEU A 298 -15.12 2.69 -18.19
CA LEU A 298 -14.43 2.15 -17.03
C LEU A 298 -15.13 2.64 -15.77
N LEU A 299 -15.36 1.73 -14.82
CA LEU A 299 -15.76 2.06 -13.45
C LEU A 299 -14.58 1.83 -12.53
N ILE A 300 -14.20 2.86 -11.78
CA ILE A 300 -13.02 2.87 -10.92
C ILE A 300 -13.47 3.11 -9.48
N GLY A 301 -13.10 2.21 -8.57
CA GLY A 301 -13.34 2.38 -7.14
C GLY A 301 -12.35 3.38 -6.56
N THR A 302 -12.84 4.39 -5.86
CA THR A 302 -11.98 5.44 -5.29
C THR A 302 -11.52 5.07 -3.88
N ASP A 303 -10.44 5.72 -3.43
CA ASP A 303 -9.91 5.51 -2.09
C ASP A 303 -10.85 6.12 -1.07
N ARG A 304 -11.10 5.39 0.01
CA ARG A 304 -11.84 5.92 1.14
C ARG A 304 -11.13 7.15 1.70
N LYS A 305 -11.91 8.21 1.96
CA LYS A 305 -11.42 9.39 2.68
C LYS A 305 -10.87 9.03 4.06
N ILE A 306 -9.63 9.44 4.31
CA ILE A 306 -8.96 9.29 5.60
C ILE A 306 -9.51 10.35 6.56
N VAL A 307 -9.89 9.91 7.77
CA VAL A 307 -10.35 10.78 8.86
C VAL A 307 -9.28 10.90 9.95
N PHE A 308 -9.42 11.91 10.83
CA PHE A 308 -8.41 12.25 11.83
C PHE A 308 -7.97 11.06 12.70
N GLU A 309 -8.91 10.24 13.18
CA GLU A 309 -8.60 8.98 13.85
C GLU A 309 -9.05 7.80 12.98
N ASP A 310 -8.13 7.27 12.18
CA ASP A 310 -8.37 6.10 11.35
C ASP A 310 -7.34 5.00 11.62
N ARG A 311 -7.80 3.94 12.28
CA ARG A 311 -6.98 2.79 12.67
C ARG A 311 -7.05 1.63 11.68
N ILE A 312 -7.74 1.82 10.55
CA ILE A 312 -7.91 0.82 9.51
C ILE A 312 -6.84 1.08 8.45
N PRO A 313 -5.89 0.16 8.22
CA PRO A 313 -4.85 0.37 7.23
C PRO A 313 -5.41 0.34 5.81
N GLU A 314 -6.48 -0.42 5.55
CA GLU A 314 -7.07 -0.54 4.22
C GLU A 314 -7.86 0.72 3.82
N ILE A 315 -7.55 1.26 2.64
CA ILE A 315 -8.24 2.40 2.01
C ILE A 315 -8.87 2.07 0.67
N LYS A 316 -8.37 1.06 -0.04
CA LYS A 316 -8.85 0.71 -1.38
C LYS A 316 -10.24 0.11 -1.30
N THR A 317 -11.13 0.66 -2.11
CA THR A 317 -12.48 0.11 -2.29
C THR A 317 -12.47 -0.83 -3.49
N ARG A 318 -12.88 -2.09 -3.29
CA ARG A 318 -13.12 -3.02 -4.38
C ARG A 318 -14.54 -2.86 -4.89
N LEU A 319 -14.69 -2.80 -6.21
CA LEU A 319 -16.00 -2.81 -6.85
C LEU A 319 -16.39 -4.24 -7.23
N GLN A 320 -17.67 -4.53 -7.12
CA GLN A 320 -18.30 -5.66 -7.78
C GLN A 320 -19.46 -5.10 -8.60
N VAL A 321 -19.42 -5.28 -9.92
CA VAL A 321 -20.38 -4.67 -10.82
C VAL A 321 -21.28 -5.73 -11.45
N GLY A 322 -22.58 -5.45 -11.49
CA GLY A 322 -23.58 -6.30 -12.11
C GLY A 322 -24.46 -5.52 -13.09
N LEU A 323 -24.65 -6.08 -14.28
CA LEU A 323 -25.59 -5.54 -15.28
C LEU A 323 -27.00 -6.06 -14.94
N LYS A 324 -27.96 -5.16 -14.65
CA LYS A 324 -29.29 -5.54 -14.14
C LYS A 324 -30.39 -5.55 -15.18
N SER A 325 -30.44 -4.50 -16.00
CA SER A 325 -31.51 -4.26 -16.97
C SER A 325 -30.92 -3.66 -18.24
N GLY A 326 -31.57 -3.90 -19.38
CA GLY A 326 -31.23 -3.34 -20.70
C GLY A 326 -30.00 -3.97 -21.36
N PHE A 327 -28.97 -4.30 -20.58
CA PHE A 327 -27.79 -5.00 -21.08
C PHE A 327 -28.05 -6.50 -21.27
N ASP A 328 -27.58 -7.06 -22.39
CA ASP A 328 -27.47 -8.51 -22.52
C ASP A 328 -26.25 -9.01 -21.73
N TYR A 329 -26.50 -9.45 -20.50
CA TYR A 329 -25.46 -9.90 -19.57
C TYR A 329 -24.61 -11.07 -20.08
N LYS A 330 -25.06 -11.79 -21.12
CA LYS A 330 -24.32 -12.92 -21.69
C LYS A 330 -23.30 -12.50 -22.74
N THR A 331 -23.57 -11.40 -23.43
CA THR A 331 -22.76 -10.96 -24.57
C THR A 331 -21.94 -9.74 -24.22
N VAL A 332 -22.53 -8.74 -23.55
CA VAL A 332 -21.82 -7.50 -23.18
C VAL A 332 -20.64 -7.82 -22.26
N TYR A 333 -19.47 -7.36 -22.69
CA TYR A 333 -18.24 -7.51 -21.92
C TYR A 333 -18.37 -6.72 -20.62
N HIS A 334 -18.16 -7.39 -19.48
CA HIS A 334 -18.14 -6.77 -18.17
C HIS A 334 -17.22 -7.59 -17.26
N THR A 335 -16.04 -7.06 -16.94
CA THR A 335 -15.05 -7.81 -16.16
C THR A 335 -14.23 -6.88 -15.28
N GLU A 336 -13.84 -7.38 -14.11
CA GLU A 336 -12.86 -6.74 -13.23
C GLU A 336 -11.46 -6.95 -13.82
N ASN A 337 -10.95 -5.94 -14.53
CA ASN A 337 -9.65 -5.98 -15.20
C ASN A 337 -8.50 -5.57 -14.27
N SER A 338 -8.79 -4.82 -13.21
CA SER A 338 -7.83 -4.54 -12.14
C SER A 338 -8.51 -4.74 -10.78
N LYS A 339 -7.82 -5.41 -9.86
CA LYS A 339 -8.32 -5.66 -8.50
C LYS A 339 -7.76 -4.60 -7.55
N ALA A 340 -8.56 -4.23 -6.55
CA ALA A 340 -8.07 -3.36 -5.48
C ALA A 340 -6.99 -4.07 -4.65
N PHE A 341 -5.85 -3.41 -4.48
CA PHE A 341 -4.74 -3.87 -3.65
C PHE A 341 -4.12 -2.68 -2.91
N GLU A 342 -3.91 -2.84 -1.60
CA GLU A 342 -3.34 -1.79 -0.74
C GLU A 342 -1.84 -1.55 -0.99
N GLY A 343 -1.17 -2.45 -1.71
CA GLY A 343 0.27 -2.44 -1.84
C GLY A 343 0.97 -3.02 -0.61
N GLU A 344 2.25 -3.33 -0.77
CA GLU A 344 3.10 -3.83 0.30
C GLU A 344 4.16 -2.80 0.67
N GLY A 345 4.52 -2.71 1.96
CA GLY A 345 5.54 -1.77 2.43
C GLY A 345 5.09 -0.32 2.54
N GLN A 346 3.77 -0.04 2.54
CA GLN A 346 3.23 1.31 2.68
C GLN A 346 3.49 1.88 4.09
N GLY A 347 4.08 3.09 4.18
CA GLY A 347 4.46 3.73 5.44
C GLY A 347 3.30 3.86 6.42
N ARG A 348 2.11 4.22 5.94
CA ARG A 348 0.91 4.31 6.80
C ARG A 348 0.53 2.98 7.45
N ALA A 349 0.49 1.89 6.69
CA ALA A 349 0.16 0.56 7.22
C ALA A 349 1.17 0.12 8.29
N LEU A 350 2.45 0.40 8.04
CA LEU A 350 3.54 0.12 8.97
C LEU A 350 3.46 0.98 10.24
N ASN A 351 3.12 2.26 10.10
CA ASN A 351 2.91 3.15 11.23
C ASN A 351 1.75 2.70 12.12
N LEU A 352 0.63 2.30 11.51
CA LEU A 352 -0.51 1.74 12.26
C LEU A 352 -0.14 0.45 12.99
N TRP A 353 0.65 -0.43 12.37
CA TRP A 353 1.16 -1.64 13.04
C TRP A 353 2.10 -1.29 14.20
N TYR A 354 3.01 -0.33 14.01
CA TYR A 354 3.86 0.18 15.08
C TYR A 354 3.01 0.68 16.26
N LYS A 355 2.06 1.61 16.01
CA LYS A 355 1.18 2.18 17.04
C LYS A 355 0.34 1.11 17.76
N ALA A 356 -0.20 0.12 17.02
CA ALA A 356 -0.99 -0.96 17.60
C ALA A 356 -0.20 -1.87 18.56
N THR A 357 1.13 -1.87 18.46
CA THR A 357 1.99 -2.78 19.22
C THR A 357 2.93 -2.08 20.19
N HIS A 358 3.04 -0.75 20.12
CA HIS A 358 3.98 0.05 20.89
C HIS A 358 3.68 0.10 22.40
N GLY A 359 2.41 -0.07 22.80
CA GLY A 359 2.00 -0.04 24.21
C GLY A 359 2.69 -1.08 25.12
N GLN A 360 3.37 -2.08 24.55
CA GLN A 360 4.06 -3.14 25.31
C GLN A 360 5.58 -2.99 25.42
N ARG A 361 6.22 -2.03 24.74
CA ARG A 361 7.64 -2.19 24.33
C ARG A 361 8.63 -1.25 25.01
N ARG A 362 8.44 0.06 24.85
CA ARG A 362 9.52 1.04 25.10
C ARG A 362 9.40 1.76 26.45
N TYR A 363 8.18 1.81 26.98
CA TYR A 363 7.86 2.51 28.24
C TYR A 363 7.05 1.62 29.18
N SER A 364 7.21 0.29 29.08
CA SER A 364 6.47 -0.70 29.88
C SER A 364 6.69 -0.58 31.40
N LEU A 365 7.71 0.16 31.81
CA LEU A 365 8.03 0.46 33.21
C LEU A 365 7.69 1.91 33.61
N SER A 366 7.13 2.72 32.71
CA SER A 366 6.69 4.08 33.03
C SER A 366 5.32 4.02 33.70
N HIS A 367 5.31 4.13 35.03
CA HIS A 367 4.12 4.22 35.87
C HIS A 367 3.88 5.67 36.33
N GLU A 368 4.07 6.64 35.44
CA GLU A 368 3.91 8.06 35.79
C GLU A 368 2.43 8.50 35.81
N MET A 369 2.12 9.54 36.60
CA MET A 369 0.75 10.06 36.78
C MET A 369 0.15 10.69 35.52
N ALA A 370 0.97 11.04 34.53
CA ALA A 370 0.53 11.62 33.26
C ALA A 370 0.35 10.49 32.21
N PRO A 371 -0.85 10.27 31.67
CA PRO A 371 -1.06 9.25 30.64
C PRO A 371 -0.32 9.65 29.36
N ILE A 372 0.56 8.77 28.87
CA ILE A 372 1.13 8.92 27.52
C ILE A 372 0.01 8.60 26.53
N VAL A 373 -0.45 9.62 25.79
CA VAL A 373 -1.59 9.50 24.88
C VAL A 373 -1.19 8.80 23.58
N GLU A 374 -0.02 9.14 23.01
CA GLU A 374 0.57 8.46 21.84
C GLU A 374 2.10 8.50 21.92
N PHE A 375 2.76 7.47 21.37
CA PHE A 375 4.21 7.44 21.25
C PHE A 375 4.65 7.95 19.87
N PRO A 376 5.74 8.73 19.79
CA PRO A 376 6.27 9.16 18.50
C PRO A 376 6.68 7.92 17.69
N SER A 377 6.24 7.89 16.43
CA SER A 377 6.61 6.85 15.49
C SER A 377 7.79 7.32 14.63
N PRO A 378 8.83 6.49 14.44
CA PRO A 378 9.93 6.80 13.54
C PRO A 378 9.60 6.52 12.07
N ILE A 379 8.39 6.03 11.76
CA ILE A 379 7.96 5.67 10.40
C ILE A 379 7.33 6.90 9.74
N ASP A 380 7.84 7.26 8.57
CA ASP A 380 7.24 8.29 7.71
C ASP A 380 6.12 7.66 6.87
N GLU A 381 4.91 8.18 6.99
CA GLU A 381 3.74 7.66 6.27
C GLU A 381 3.82 7.88 4.75
N ASN A 382 4.62 8.84 4.29
CA ASN A 382 4.76 9.19 2.87
C ASN A 382 5.81 8.35 2.14
N LEU A 383 6.56 7.52 2.86
CA LEU A 383 7.59 6.66 2.28
C LEU A 383 7.11 5.21 2.19
N THR A 384 7.71 4.48 1.26
CA THR A 384 7.56 3.02 1.16
C THR A 384 8.82 2.34 1.66
N TYR A 385 8.68 1.16 2.28
CA TYR A 385 9.76 0.46 2.96
C TYR A 385 9.90 -0.98 2.47
N VAL A 386 11.14 -1.39 2.21
CA VAL A 386 11.50 -2.81 2.18
C VAL A 386 11.55 -3.30 3.61
N GLN A 387 10.84 -4.40 3.90
CA GLN A 387 10.69 -4.93 5.24
C GLN A 387 11.54 -6.19 5.39
N TYR A 388 12.33 -6.26 6.46
CA TYR A 388 12.98 -7.49 6.87
C TYR A 388 12.39 -7.95 8.19
N LEU A 389 11.81 -9.14 8.20
CA LEU A 389 11.27 -9.77 9.40
C LEU A 389 12.23 -10.86 9.86
N ILE A 390 12.80 -10.67 11.05
CA ILE A 390 13.67 -11.65 11.70
C ILE A 390 12.93 -12.25 12.89
N GLN A 391 12.51 -13.50 12.75
CA GLN A 391 11.89 -14.25 13.83
C GLN A 391 12.94 -15.08 14.54
N HIS A 392 13.01 -14.95 15.87
CA HIS A 392 13.95 -15.71 16.68
C HIS A 392 13.38 -15.99 18.07
N ILE A 393 14.08 -16.81 18.86
CA ILE A 393 13.66 -17.19 20.21
C ILE A 393 14.74 -16.73 21.18
N HIS A 394 14.32 -16.03 22.24
CA HIS A 394 15.17 -15.84 23.41
C HIS A 394 14.91 -16.95 24.42
N THR A 395 15.96 -17.69 24.77
CA THR A 395 15.89 -18.78 25.75
C THR A 395 16.54 -18.33 27.06
N ALA A 396 15.78 -18.38 28.16
CA ALA A 396 16.29 -18.09 29.49
C ALA A 396 16.14 -19.33 30.38
N GLN A 397 17.21 -19.71 31.08
CA GLN A 397 17.17 -20.81 32.02
C GLN A 397 16.64 -20.31 33.38
N VAL A 398 15.54 -20.88 33.85
CA VAL A 398 14.95 -20.58 35.16
C VAL A 398 15.22 -21.76 36.09
N GLY A 399 16.32 -21.68 36.84
CA GLY A 399 16.77 -22.76 37.74
C GLY A 399 17.55 -23.86 37.04
N THR A 400 17.65 -25.05 37.64
CA THR A 400 18.61 -26.09 37.21
C THR A 400 18.15 -26.97 36.04
N GLY A 401 16.95 -26.76 35.49
CA GLY A 401 16.44 -27.62 34.41
C GLY A 401 15.26 -27.10 33.59
N ASN A 402 14.70 -25.92 33.91
CA ASN A 402 13.59 -25.35 33.16
C ASN A 402 14.08 -24.27 32.21
N ILE A 403 13.82 -24.44 30.91
CA ILE A 403 14.12 -23.43 29.87
C ILE A 403 12.81 -22.71 29.53
N VAL A 404 12.82 -21.39 29.63
CA VAL A 404 11.73 -20.52 29.21
C VAL A 404 12.06 -19.93 27.85
N ASN A 405 11.21 -20.24 26.87
CA ASN A 405 11.32 -19.71 25.52
C ASN A 405 10.40 -18.49 25.38
N SER A 406 10.97 -17.38 24.94
CA SER A 406 10.26 -16.14 24.64
C SER A 406 10.43 -15.82 23.15
N PRO A 407 9.38 -15.98 22.32
CA PRO A 407 9.48 -15.67 20.91
C PRO A 407 9.66 -14.15 20.71
N LYS A 408 10.50 -13.78 19.73
CA LYS A 408 10.86 -12.41 19.38
C LYS A 408 10.74 -12.22 17.87
N LYS A 409 10.42 -10.99 17.45
CA LYS A 409 10.31 -10.62 16.03
C LYS A 409 10.90 -9.23 15.82
N GLU A 410 12.04 -9.16 15.17
CA GLU A 410 12.66 -7.89 14.84
C GLU A 410 12.20 -7.50 13.42
N ILE A 411 11.66 -6.28 13.27
CA ILE A 411 11.13 -5.75 12.02
C ILE A 411 12.02 -4.58 11.62
N VAL A 412 12.85 -4.78 10.60
CA VAL A 412 13.74 -3.76 10.06
C VAL A 412 13.09 -3.14 8.83
N LEU A 413 12.88 -1.83 8.87
CA LEU A 413 12.27 -1.05 7.81
C LEU A 413 13.34 -0.16 7.17
N ILE A 414 13.63 -0.41 5.90
CA ILE A 414 14.56 0.41 5.10
C ILE A 414 13.76 1.08 3.99
N PRO A 415 13.76 2.42 3.88
CA PRO A 415 13.09 3.10 2.78
C PRO A 415 13.50 2.51 1.42
N SER A 416 12.53 2.29 0.54
CA SER A 416 12.74 1.63 -0.77
C SER A 416 13.71 2.38 -1.68
N THR A 417 13.82 3.70 -1.49
CA THR A 417 14.77 4.56 -2.19
C THR A 417 16.22 4.41 -1.71
N TYR A 418 16.45 3.75 -0.56
CA TYR A 418 17.76 3.62 0.06
C TYR A 418 18.52 2.40 -0.46
N SER A 419 18.80 2.40 -1.77
CA SER A 419 19.44 1.28 -2.46
C SER A 419 20.79 0.87 -1.87
N THR A 420 21.60 1.82 -1.38
CA THR A 420 22.89 1.54 -0.74
C THR A 420 22.73 0.81 0.59
N ALA A 421 21.79 1.24 1.42
CA ALA A 421 21.49 0.59 2.69
C ALA A 421 20.91 -0.82 2.47
N ILE A 422 20.00 -0.98 1.51
CA ILE A 422 19.41 -2.28 1.14
C ILE A 422 20.50 -3.26 0.66
N ALA A 423 21.34 -2.84 -0.28
CA ALA A 423 22.39 -3.70 -0.83
C ALA A 423 23.43 -4.10 0.23
N SER A 424 23.84 -3.16 1.09
CA SER A 424 24.79 -3.47 2.17
C SER A 424 24.16 -4.35 3.26
N TRP A 425 22.89 -4.18 3.57
CA TRP A 425 22.14 -5.06 4.46
C TRP A 425 22.08 -6.49 3.93
N ASP A 426 21.64 -6.68 2.69
CA ASP A 426 21.53 -8.01 2.07
C ASP A 426 22.89 -8.73 2.03
N ALA A 427 23.97 -8.00 1.68
CA ALA A 427 25.31 -8.54 1.61
C ALA A 427 25.88 -8.96 2.97
N LEU A 428 25.50 -8.27 4.04
CA LEU A 428 26.05 -8.47 5.38
C LEU A 428 25.23 -9.48 6.20
N VAL A 429 23.90 -9.36 6.19
CA VAL A 429 23.00 -10.25 6.94
C VAL A 429 22.73 -11.55 6.19
N GLY A 430 22.80 -11.56 4.86
CA GLY A 430 22.53 -12.73 4.04
C GLY A 430 23.38 -13.96 4.39
N PRO A 431 24.72 -13.86 4.36
CA PRO A 431 25.63 -14.96 4.69
C PRO A 431 25.48 -15.45 6.14
N TRP A 432 25.35 -14.52 7.09
CA TRP A 432 25.10 -14.85 8.49
C TRP A 432 23.79 -15.61 8.65
N ALA A 433 22.69 -15.09 8.08
CA ALA A 433 21.38 -15.75 8.12
C ALA A 433 21.42 -17.13 7.46
N ALA A 434 22.13 -17.28 6.33
CA ALA A 434 22.28 -18.55 5.63
C ALA A 434 23.00 -19.59 6.48
N SER A 435 24.01 -19.19 7.24
CA SER A 435 24.66 -20.09 8.19
C SER A 435 23.80 -20.43 9.41
N ALA A 436 22.89 -19.53 9.83
CA ALA A 436 21.99 -19.75 10.97
C ALA A 436 20.81 -20.69 10.61
N ASN A 437 20.19 -20.48 9.45
CA ASN A 437 18.93 -21.13 9.07
C ASN A 437 19.05 -22.11 7.89
N GLY A 438 20.22 -22.18 7.24
CA GLY A 438 20.49 -23.03 6.08
C GLY A 438 19.93 -22.54 4.74
N VAL A 439 19.25 -21.38 4.71
CA VAL A 439 18.52 -20.85 3.55
C VAL A 439 18.94 -19.42 3.18
N GLY A 440 19.23 -18.57 4.17
CA GLY A 440 19.54 -17.15 3.99
C GLY A 440 18.32 -16.26 4.21
N ILE A 441 18.33 -15.12 3.52
CA ILE A 441 17.18 -14.21 3.46
C ILE A 441 16.22 -14.75 2.40
N VAL A 442 14.99 -15.08 2.81
CA VAL A 442 13.94 -15.53 1.88
C VAL A 442 13.17 -14.30 1.39
N SER A 443 13.18 -14.03 0.09
CA SER A 443 12.28 -13.03 -0.49
C SER A 443 10.89 -13.64 -0.62
N LEU A 444 9.90 -12.94 -0.08
CA LEU A 444 8.48 -13.27 -0.21
C LEU A 444 7.91 -12.69 -1.51
#